data_AF-A0AA93HI02-F1
#
_entry.id   AF-A0AA93HI02-F1
#
_cell.length_a   1.000
_cell.length_b   1.000
_cell.length_c   1.000
_cell.angle_alpha   90.00
_cell.angle_beta   90.00
_cell.angle_gamma   90.00
#
_symmetry.space_group_name_H-M   'P 1'
#
loop_
_entity.id
_entity.type
_entity.pdbx_description
1 polymer ?
#
loop_
_entity_poly.entity_id
_entity_poly.type
_entity_poly.pdbx_seq_one_letter_code
_entity_poly.pdbx_strand_id
1 'polypeptide(L)'
;MSKLALTITTAGHTRFTAAQVDDDIDLSISAVGLSDRAFVAAPTLTALPGEFRRVSTISGEAVGDNVVHMVVRDAEPIAYRVRGFGLFLGDGTLFATYAQDEALFEKSALSDMHLAIDIAFPTGDVEQLTFGDTNFLNPPATTDTRGVIELATQEEVDTGEDAERVVTPRTLAQRLAGWAGALLGRRITGGGLATGGGDLTADRTITVPAASAVEADAATLATKALTPASIVNVLASIAARVPLTRRIDTDGLALGGGTLVTDKTISVPPATPEQLLAAMASNVAVTPASFGGLAHLLDTSGYYTLPGGLIVQWVSYRALLAEEPSVTLNYPTTFPNRCLFALTCPYIAAAGNELDGWTQIVGNPGTASCLVQVQADDRDQRRIDGINLLVIGY
;
A
#
# COMPACT_ATOMS: atom_id res chain seq x y z
N MET A 1 -62.65 50.17 -38.64
CA MET A 1 -62.32 50.10 -40.07
C MET A 1 -63.62 50.16 -40.87
N SER A 2 -63.61 50.63 -42.12
CA SER A 2 -64.79 50.53 -42.98
C SER A 2 -65.02 49.05 -43.32
N LYS A 3 -66.21 48.53 -43.00
CA LYS A 3 -66.58 47.13 -43.28
C LYS A 3 -66.62 46.91 -44.79
N LEU A 4 -66.03 45.82 -45.29
CA LEU A 4 -66.16 45.45 -46.70
C LEU A 4 -67.46 44.68 -46.89
N ALA A 5 -68.35 45.18 -47.75
CA ALA A 5 -69.64 44.56 -48.03
C ALA A 5 -69.50 43.51 -49.15
N LEU A 6 -69.62 42.23 -48.80
CA LEU A 6 -69.43 41.14 -49.75
C LEU A 6 -70.71 40.85 -50.53
N THR A 7 -70.55 40.39 -51.77
CA THR A 7 -71.64 39.83 -52.58
C THR A 7 -71.60 38.31 -52.51
N ILE A 8 -72.65 37.70 -51.94
CA ILE A 8 -72.82 36.25 -51.86
C ILE A 8 -73.18 35.72 -53.25
N THR A 9 -72.53 34.64 -53.69
CA THR A 9 -72.85 34.02 -54.99
C THR A 9 -74.13 33.19 -54.89
N THR A 10 -74.79 32.89 -56.02
CA THR A 10 -75.95 32.00 -56.05
C THR A 10 -75.59 30.61 -55.53
N ALA A 11 -74.36 30.13 -55.80
CA ALA A 11 -73.85 28.86 -55.28
C ALA A 11 -73.64 28.92 -53.75
N GLY A 12 -73.03 29.99 -53.24
CA GLY A 12 -72.84 30.23 -51.81
C GLY A 12 -74.16 30.39 -51.06
N HIS A 13 -75.11 31.14 -51.62
CA HIS A 13 -76.45 31.30 -51.05
C HIS A 13 -77.23 29.98 -51.04
N THR A 14 -77.06 29.14 -52.07
CA THR A 14 -77.69 27.80 -52.11
C THR A 14 -77.11 26.90 -51.02
N ARG A 15 -75.78 26.90 -50.84
CA ARG A 15 -75.12 26.16 -49.74
C ARG A 15 -75.57 26.66 -48.37
N PHE A 16 -75.62 27.97 -48.21
CA PHE A 16 -76.10 28.61 -46.98
C PHE A 16 -77.55 28.24 -46.68
N THR A 17 -78.45 28.31 -47.66
CA THR A 17 -79.86 27.94 -47.48
C THR A 17 -80.03 26.45 -47.21
N ALA A 18 -79.21 25.60 -47.82
CA ALA A 18 -79.25 24.16 -47.56
C ALA A 18 -78.80 23.85 -46.12
N ALA A 19 -77.76 24.52 -45.62
CA ALA A 19 -77.27 24.35 -44.25
C ALA A 19 -78.27 24.82 -43.17
N GLN A 20 -79.24 25.66 -43.56
CA GLN A 20 -80.34 26.08 -42.68
C GLN A 20 -81.43 25.00 -42.51
N VAL A 21 -81.43 23.96 -43.36
CA VAL A 21 -82.42 22.87 -43.36
C VAL A 21 -81.78 21.52 -43.00
N ASP A 22 -80.46 21.40 -43.16
CA ASP A 22 -79.67 20.20 -42.91
C ASP A 22 -78.39 20.57 -42.12
N ASP A 23 -78.27 20.02 -40.91
CA ASP A 23 -77.17 20.33 -39.97
C ASP A 23 -75.81 19.74 -40.42
N ASP A 24 -75.76 18.89 -41.46
CA ASP A 24 -74.53 18.19 -41.92
C ASP A 24 -73.79 18.91 -43.07
N ILE A 25 -74.18 20.15 -43.40
CA ILE A 25 -73.50 20.94 -44.44
C ILE A 25 -72.39 21.79 -43.83
N ASP A 26 -71.15 21.44 -44.16
CA ASP A 26 -69.97 22.20 -43.75
C ASP A 26 -69.91 23.59 -44.41
N LEU A 27 -70.15 24.63 -43.61
CA LEU A 27 -69.99 26.03 -43.98
C LEU A 27 -68.64 26.62 -43.54
N SER A 28 -67.63 25.77 -43.35
CA SER A 28 -66.27 26.22 -43.05
C SER A 28 -65.67 26.99 -44.22
N ILE A 29 -65.21 28.21 -43.97
CA ILE A 29 -64.40 28.96 -44.92
C ILE A 29 -62.99 28.40 -44.81
N SER A 30 -62.54 27.70 -45.86
CA SER A 30 -61.28 26.95 -45.88
C SER A 30 -60.14 27.72 -46.54
N ALA A 31 -60.47 28.67 -47.42
CA ALA A 31 -59.48 29.46 -48.10
C ALA A 31 -60.02 30.81 -48.61
N VAL A 32 -59.09 31.72 -48.83
CA VAL A 32 -59.32 33.00 -49.50
C VAL A 32 -58.58 32.98 -50.83
N GLY A 33 -59.32 33.06 -51.94
CA GLY A 33 -58.75 33.30 -53.26
C GLY A 33 -58.48 34.78 -53.47
N LEU A 34 -57.33 35.11 -54.05
CA LEU A 34 -56.89 36.46 -54.34
C LEU A 34 -56.92 36.69 -55.84
N SER A 35 -57.41 37.86 -56.25
CA SER A 35 -57.48 38.32 -57.64
C SER A 35 -56.74 39.63 -57.84
N ASP A 36 -56.00 39.73 -58.94
CA ASP A 36 -55.27 40.92 -59.35
C ASP A 36 -56.09 41.83 -60.30
N ARG A 37 -57.31 41.39 -60.68
CA ARG A 37 -58.23 42.10 -61.57
C ARG A 37 -59.38 42.75 -60.79
N ALA A 38 -59.74 43.96 -61.18
CA ALA A 38 -61.03 44.53 -60.79
C ALA A 38 -62.14 43.80 -61.56
N PHE A 39 -63.22 43.45 -60.86
CA PHE A 39 -64.39 42.81 -61.45
C PHE A 39 -65.66 43.30 -60.75
N VAL A 40 -66.81 43.16 -61.41
CA VAL A 40 -68.11 43.44 -60.81
C VAL A 40 -68.51 42.22 -59.98
N ALA A 41 -68.54 42.36 -58.66
CA ALA A 41 -69.05 41.33 -57.77
C ALA A 41 -70.55 41.12 -58.06
N ALA A 42 -70.93 39.90 -58.44
CA ALA A 42 -72.28 39.57 -58.84
C ALA A 42 -72.67 38.18 -58.31
N PRO A 43 -73.95 37.96 -57.94
CA PRO A 43 -74.40 36.66 -57.48
C PRO A 43 -74.17 35.54 -58.50
N THR A 44 -74.16 35.85 -59.80
CA THR A 44 -74.00 34.88 -60.89
C THR A 44 -72.58 34.32 -61.06
N LEU A 45 -71.60 34.76 -60.25
CA LEU A 45 -70.22 34.27 -60.35
C LEU A 45 -70.12 32.82 -59.85
N THR A 46 -69.54 31.94 -60.67
CA THR A 46 -69.26 30.54 -60.33
C THR A 46 -67.77 30.27 -60.07
N ALA A 47 -66.90 31.24 -60.37
CA ALA A 47 -65.46 31.21 -60.12
C ALA A 47 -64.96 32.65 -59.88
N LEU A 48 -63.86 32.80 -59.14
CA LEU A 48 -63.26 34.11 -58.86
C LEU A 48 -62.55 34.64 -60.12
N PRO A 49 -63.01 35.75 -60.72
CA PRO A 49 -62.38 36.27 -61.94
C PRO A 49 -60.94 36.69 -61.67
N GLY A 50 -59.98 36.19 -62.46
CA GLY A 50 -58.57 36.55 -62.30
C GLY A 50 -57.93 35.99 -61.02
N GLU A 51 -58.46 34.90 -60.45
CA GLU A 51 -57.80 34.21 -59.34
C GLU A 51 -56.38 33.81 -59.72
N PHE A 52 -55.40 34.29 -58.96
CA PHE A 52 -53.99 33.93 -59.14
C PHE A 52 -53.44 33.10 -57.97
N ARG A 53 -54.13 33.09 -56.83
CA ARG A 53 -53.65 32.44 -55.61
C ARG A 53 -54.79 32.13 -54.65
N ARG A 54 -54.64 31.03 -53.91
CA ARG A 54 -55.56 30.60 -52.86
C ARG A 54 -54.77 30.39 -51.57
N VAL A 55 -55.16 31.09 -50.50
CA VAL A 55 -54.48 31.08 -49.20
C VAL A 55 -55.37 30.37 -48.19
N SER A 56 -54.88 29.29 -47.58
CA SER A 56 -55.63 28.49 -46.59
C SER A 56 -55.29 28.81 -45.14
N THR A 57 -54.23 29.60 -44.89
CA THR A 57 -53.84 30.07 -43.56
C THR A 57 -54.70 31.25 -43.13
N ILE A 58 -55.95 30.93 -42.79
CA ILE A 58 -56.98 31.89 -42.39
C ILE A 58 -57.56 31.53 -41.02
N SER A 59 -57.94 32.56 -40.27
CA SER A 59 -58.67 32.45 -39.02
C SER A 59 -59.72 33.56 -39.01
N GLY A 60 -60.86 33.32 -38.36
CA GLY A 60 -61.89 34.33 -38.25
C GLY A 60 -62.90 33.99 -37.17
N GLU A 61 -63.62 35.01 -36.73
CA GLU A 61 -64.68 34.90 -35.75
C GLU A 61 -65.83 35.81 -36.14
N ALA A 62 -67.07 35.34 -35.94
CA ALA A 62 -68.25 36.17 -36.07
C ALA A 62 -68.33 37.15 -34.88
N VAL A 63 -68.36 38.45 -35.17
CA VAL A 63 -68.35 39.51 -34.14
C VAL A 63 -69.77 40.08 -33.88
N GLY A 64 -70.79 39.52 -34.52
CA GLY A 64 -72.20 39.97 -34.46
C GLY A 64 -72.58 40.96 -35.58
N ASP A 65 -73.87 41.28 -35.71
CA ASP A 65 -74.44 42.17 -36.73
C ASP A 65 -74.03 41.82 -38.18
N ASN A 66 -73.99 40.51 -38.51
CA ASN A 66 -73.51 39.97 -39.79
C ASN A 66 -72.08 40.37 -40.17
N VAL A 67 -71.22 40.63 -39.16
CA VAL A 67 -69.80 40.93 -39.37
C VAL A 67 -68.93 39.77 -38.92
N VAL A 68 -67.98 39.41 -39.76
CA VAL A 68 -66.88 38.49 -39.43
C VAL A 68 -65.59 39.28 -39.40
N HIS A 69 -64.81 39.11 -38.32
CA HIS A 69 -63.42 39.53 -38.30
C HIS A 69 -62.57 38.36 -38.77
N MET A 70 -61.82 38.53 -39.87
CA MET A 70 -60.99 37.48 -40.44
C MET A 70 -59.55 37.96 -40.57
N VAL A 71 -58.61 37.10 -40.18
CA VAL A 71 -57.18 37.29 -40.35
C VAL A 71 -56.67 36.28 -41.38
N VAL A 72 -55.92 36.78 -42.37
CA VAL A 72 -55.24 35.98 -43.37
C VAL A 72 -53.75 36.18 -43.19
N ARG A 73 -52.99 35.08 -43.10
CA ARG A 73 -51.53 35.11 -43.15
C ARG A 73 -51.06 34.51 -44.47
N ASP A 74 -50.11 35.15 -45.14
CA ASP A 74 -49.38 34.53 -46.24
C ASP A 74 -47.88 34.79 -46.06
N ALA A 75 -47.12 33.72 -45.77
CA ALA A 75 -45.68 33.78 -45.53
C ALA A 75 -44.83 33.31 -46.71
N GLU A 76 -45.44 32.99 -47.87
CA GLU A 76 -44.63 32.56 -49.02
C GLU A 76 -43.91 33.74 -49.68
N PRO A 77 -42.69 33.55 -50.20
CA PRO A 77 -41.87 34.64 -50.74
C PRO A 77 -42.29 35.02 -52.18
N ILE A 78 -43.53 35.49 -52.34
CA ILE A 78 -44.09 35.95 -53.62
C ILE A 78 -44.61 37.39 -53.46
N ALA A 79 -44.35 38.22 -54.47
CA ALA A 79 -44.89 39.56 -54.56
C ALA A 79 -46.17 39.57 -55.40
N TYR A 80 -47.21 40.24 -54.93
CA TYR A 80 -48.48 40.36 -55.64
C TYR A 80 -49.27 41.58 -55.18
N ARG A 81 -50.23 41.99 -56.02
CA ARG A 81 -51.19 43.05 -55.74
C ARG A 81 -52.60 42.48 -55.82
N VAL A 82 -53.43 42.76 -54.82
CA VAL A 82 -54.80 42.26 -54.74
C VAL A 82 -55.79 43.39 -55.00
N ARG A 83 -56.77 43.15 -55.86
CA ARG A 83 -57.89 44.07 -56.18
C ARG A 83 -59.25 43.49 -55.85
N GLY A 84 -59.33 42.17 -55.71
CA GLY A 84 -60.49 41.47 -55.19
C GLY A 84 -60.12 40.16 -54.54
N PHE A 85 -61.03 39.61 -53.75
CA PHE A 85 -60.88 38.31 -53.13
C PHE A 85 -62.21 37.55 -53.11
N GLY A 86 -62.11 36.23 -53.03
CA GLY A 86 -63.24 35.31 -52.90
C GLY A 86 -63.04 34.42 -51.69
N LEU A 87 -64.12 34.19 -50.94
CA LEU A 87 -64.14 33.21 -49.85
C LEU A 87 -64.57 31.85 -50.40
N PHE A 88 -63.84 30.79 -50.07
CA PHE A 88 -64.12 29.43 -50.51
C PHE A 88 -64.49 28.54 -49.34
N LEU A 89 -65.51 27.69 -49.54
CA LEU A 89 -65.87 26.64 -48.59
C LEU A 89 -64.89 25.46 -48.68
N GLY A 90 -64.91 24.56 -47.69
CA GLY A 90 -64.12 23.31 -47.68
C GLY A 90 -64.24 22.45 -48.95
N ASP A 91 -65.40 22.49 -49.61
CA ASP A 91 -65.68 21.74 -50.85
C ASP A 91 -65.23 22.47 -52.14
N GLY A 92 -64.67 23.68 -52.03
CA GLY A 92 -64.25 24.51 -53.16
C GLY A 92 -65.34 25.40 -53.76
N THR A 93 -66.54 25.44 -53.19
CA THR A 93 -67.60 26.38 -53.60
C THR A 93 -67.18 27.83 -53.32
N LEU A 94 -67.31 28.71 -54.31
CA LEU A 94 -67.11 30.16 -54.13
C LEU A 94 -68.31 30.74 -53.35
N PHE A 95 -68.10 31.06 -52.08
CA PHE A 95 -69.15 31.51 -51.18
C PHE A 95 -69.54 32.97 -51.41
N ALA A 96 -68.57 33.88 -51.36
CA ALA A 96 -68.78 35.31 -51.50
C ALA A 96 -67.56 36.00 -52.10
N THR A 97 -67.77 37.16 -52.72
CA THR A 97 -66.72 37.93 -53.38
C THR A 97 -66.76 39.40 -53.02
N TYR A 98 -65.58 40.04 -53.06
CA TYR A 98 -65.42 41.48 -52.99
C TYR A 98 -64.37 41.92 -54.01
N ALA A 99 -64.60 43.03 -54.69
CA ALA A 99 -63.63 43.65 -55.59
C ALA A 99 -63.85 45.16 -55.70
N GLN A 100 -62.77 45.88 -56.00
CA GLN A 100 -62.80 47.32 -56.26
C GLN A 100 -61.76 47.71 -57.32
N ASP A 101 -61.87 48.91 -57.88
CA ASP A 101 -60.96 49.40 -58.92
C ASP A 101 -59.57 49.77 -58.38
N GLU A 102 -59.44 50.10 -57.10
CA GLU A 102 -58.15 50.38 -56.44
C GLU A 102 -57.54 49.13 -55.79
N ALA A 103 -56.23 49.09 -55.62
CA ALA A 103 -55.58 47.97 -54.93
C ALA A 103 -55.98 47.92 -53.46
N LEU A 104 -56.40 46.74 -52.98
CA LEU A 104 -56.70 46.50 -51.56
C LEU A 104 -55.42 46.47 -50.73
N PHE A 105 -54.42 45.72 -51.19
CA PHE A 105 -53.10 45.67 -50.61
C PHE A 105 -52.07 45.13 -51.61
N GLU A 106 -50.80 45.36 -51.29
CA GLU A 106 -49.65 44.84 -52.02
C GLU A 106 -48.72 44.11 -51.03
N LYS A 107 -48.23 42.93 -51.44
CA LYS A 107 -47.25 42.16 -50.68
C LYS A 107 -45.94 42.13 -51.47
N SER A 108 -44.83 42.33 -50.77
CA SER A 108 -43.48 42.09 -51.29
C SER A 108 -43.02 40.66 -51.00
N ALA A 109 -42.19 40.08 -51.86
CA ALA A 109 -41.66 38.73 -51.68
C ALA A 109 -40.77 38.56 -50.42
N LEU A 110 -40.32 39.67 -49.82
CA LEU A 110 -39.49 39.68 -48.60
C LEU A 110 -40.29 39.93 -47.32
N SER A 111 -41.62 39.94 -47.38
CA SER A 111 -42.47 40.27 -46.23
C SER A 111 -43.62 39.30 -46.10
N ASP A 112 -43.87 38.85 -44.87
CA ASP A 112 -45.07 38.12 -44.53
C ASP A 112 -46.27 39.07 -44.54
N MET A 113 -47.37 38.66 -45.17
CA MET A 113 -48.62 39.39 -45.09
C MET A 113 -49.42 38.87 -43.89
N HIS A 114 -49.84 39.80 -43.03
CA HIS A 114 -50.90 39.59 -42.04
C HIS A 114 -51.96 40.66 -42.30
N LEU A 115 -53.12 40.23 -42.79
CA LEU A 115 -54.22 41.13 -43.09
C LEU A 115 -55.43 40.75 -42.24
N ALA A 116 -55.88 41.70 -41.43
CA ALA A 116 -57.13 41.62 -40.69
C ALA A 116 -58.21 42.40 -41.43
N ILE A 117 -59.37 41.79 -41.67
CA ILE A 117 -60.49 42.38 -42.43
C ILE A 117 -61.79 42.17 -41.65
N ASP A 118 -62.56 43.26 -41.52
CA ASP A 118 -63.96 43.20 -41.09
C ASP A 118 -64.86 43.05 -42.32
N ILE A 119 -65.57 41.93 -42.41
CA ILE A 119 -66.37 41.50 -43.55
C ILE A 119 -67.84 41.58 -43.15
N ALA A 120 -68.65 42.35 -43.88
CA ALA A 120 -70.10 42.43 -43.66
C ALA A 120 -70.86 41.61 -44.72
N PHE A 121 -71.78 40.76 -44.26
CA PHE A 121 -72.67 39.97 -45.13
C PHE A 121 -74.08 40.61 -45.21
N PRO A 122 -74.68 40.71 -46.41
CA PRO A 122 -75.96 41.41 -46.61
C PRO A 122 -77.22 40.64 -46.14
N THR A 123 -77.14 39.35 -45.84
CA THR A 123 -78.25 38.52 -45.32
C THR A 123 -77.77 37.60 -44.18
N GLY A 124 -78.64 37.34 -43.19
CA GLY A 124 -78.30 36.89 -41.83
C GLY A 124 -77.85 35.45 -41.59
N ASP A 125 -77.29 35.26 -40.39
CA ASP A 125 -76.67 34.08 -39.74
C ASP A 125 -75.22 33.72 -40.11
N VAL A 126 -74.31 34.70 -39.96
CA VAL A 126 -72.85 34.47 -40.02
C VAL A 126 -72.31 33.60 -38.87
N GLU A 127 -73.13 33.32 -37.85
CA GLU A 127 -72.78 32.46 -36.71
C GLU A 127 -72.58 30.99 -37.11
N GLN A 128 -73.12 30.58 -38.26
CA GLN A 128 -72.91 29.23 -38.81
C GLN A 128 -71.61 29.08 -39.60
N LEU A 129 -70.91 30.19 -39.91
CA LEU A 129 -69.62 30.14 -40.58
C LEU A 129 -68.53 29.81 -39.57
N THR A 130 -67.78 28.74 -39.84
CA THR A 130 -66.59 28.38 -39.06
C THR A 130 -65.30 28.74 -39.83
N PHE A 131 -64.26 29.11 -39.10
CA PHE A 131 -62.94 29.47 -39.64
C PHE A 131 -61.85 28.66 -38.88
N GLY A 132 -60.66 28.51 -39.45
CA GLY A 132 -59.59 27.67 -38.87
C GLY A 132 -59.01 28.14 -37.50
N ASP A 133 -58.34 27.21 -36.80
CA ASP A 133 -57.80 27.35 -35.42
C ASP A 133 -56.40 28.01 -35.33
N THR A 134 -56.09 28.64 -34.19
CA THR A 134 -55.21 29.81 -33.98
C THR A 134 -53.78 29.55 -33.46
N ASN A 135 -53.27 28.31 -33.43
CA ASN A 135 -52.12 28.01 -32.58
C ASN A 135 -50.72 28.04 -33.25
N PHE A 136 -50.02 29.19 -33.16
CA PHE A 136 -48.57 29.33 -33.43
C PHE A 136 -47.73 28.83 -32.23
N LEU A 137 -47.78 27.53 -31.92
CA LEU A 137 -47.21 26.91 -30.72
C LEU A 137 -45.71 27.20 -30.48
N ASN A 138 -45.36 27.55 -29.23
CA ASN A 138 -43.99 27.56 -28.70
C ASN A 138 -43.67 26.18 -28.06
N PRO A 139 -42.96 25.27 -28.73
CA PRO A 139 -42.71 23.92 -28.19
C PRO A 139 -41.75 23.90 -26.99
N PRO A 140 -41.79 22.88 -26.12
CA PRO A 140 -40.83 22.70 -25.04
C PRO A 140 -39.44 22.36 -25.57
N ALA A 141 -38.39 22.77 -24.84
CA ALA A 141 -37.01 22.49 -25.23
C ALA A 141 -36.66 21.01 -25.04
N THR A 142 -35.91 20.45 -25.99
CA THR A 142 -35.31 19.10 -25.91
C THR A 142 -33.82 19.18 -26.28
N THR A 143 -33.07 18.08 -26.13
CA THR A 143 -31.67 18.00 -26.57
C THR A 143 -31.51 18.21 -28.08
N ASP A 144 -32.56 17.91 -28.85
CA ASP A 144 -32.54 17.99 -30.32
C ASP A 144 -33.27 19.24 -30.87
N THR A 145 -34.19 19.83 -30.10
CA THR A 145 -35.07 20.92 -30.55
C THR A 145 -35.05 22.10 -29.59
N ARG A 146 -34.87 23.32 -30.12
CA ARG A 146 -34.99 24.55 -29.35
C ARG A 146 -36.45 24.78 -28.93
N GLY A 147 -36.66 25.21 -27.69
CA GLY A 147 -38.00 25.46 -27.16
C GLY A 147 -37.98 26.27 -25.87
N VAL A 148 -39.10 26.27 -25.17
CA VAL A 148 -39.26 26.91 -23.85
C VAL A 148 -38.96 25.88 -22.75
N ILE A 149 -38.23 26.29 -21.70
CA ILE A 149 -37.85 25.42 -20.57
C ILE A 149 -38.02 26.18 -19.25
N GLU A 150 -38.43 25.45 -18.20
CA GLU A 150 -38.57 26.00 -16.86
C GLU A 150 -37.20 26.17 -16.16
N LEU A 151 -37.08 27.19 -15.31
CA LEU A 151 -35.88 27.41 -14.50
C LEU A 151 -35.93 26.53 -13.25
N ALA A 152 -34.85 25.79 -12.99
CA ALA A 152 -34.74 24.95 -11.80
C ALA A 152 -34.75 25.78 -10.50
N THR A 153 -35.46 25.28 -9.49
CA THR A 153 -35.41 25.74 -8.10
C THR A 153 -34.13 25.26 -7.41
N GLN A 154 -33.82 25.80 -6.23
CA GLN A 154 -32.62 25.40 -5.49
C GLN A 154 -32.69 23.93 -5.02
N GLU A 155 -33.89 23.46 -4.63
CA GLU A 155 -34.10 22.07 -4.17
C GLU A 155 -33.87 21.05 -5.30
N GLU A 156 -34.33 21.36 -6.51
CA GLU A 156 -34.10 20.53 -7.70
C GLU A 156 -32.61 20.49 -8.08
N VAL A 157 -31.88 21.60 -7.93
CA VAL A 157 -30.42 21.64 -8.17
C VAL A 157 -29.64 20.87 -7.10
N ASP A 158 -30.10 20.90 -5.84
CA ASP A 158 -29.44 20.18 -4.76
C ASP A 158 -29.67 18.66 -4.82
N THR A 159 -30.85 18.23 -5.27
CA THR A 159 -31.19 16.80 -5.52
C THR A 159 -30.54 16.26 -6.79
N GLY A 160 -30.57 17.03 -7.89
CA GLY A 160 -29.88 16.71 -9.14
C GLY A 160 -30.47 15.53 -9.93
N GLU A 161 -31.77 15.25 -9.75
CA GLU A 161 -32.46 14.12 -10.41
C GLU A 161 -33.22 14.54 -11.67
N ASP A 162 -33.62 15.81 -11.77
CA ASP A 162 -34.45 16.33 -12.85
C ASP A 162 -33.61 16.82 -14.05
N ALA A 163 -33.98 16.34 -15.24
CA ALA A 163 -33.33 16.68 -16.50
C ALA A 163 -34.15 17.67 -17.37
N GLU A 164 -35.36 18.06 -16.96
CA GLU A 164 -36.28 18.88 -17.74
C GLU A 164 -36.23 20.38 -17.41
N ARG A 165 -35.33 20.80 -16.51
CA ARG A 165 -35.17 22.19 -16.05
C ARG A 165 -33.77 22.74 -16.25
N VAL A 166 -33.66 24.05 -16.42
CA VAL A 166 -32.36 24.73 -16.63
C VAL A 166 -31.84 25.38 -15.35
N VAL A 167 -30.55 25.16 -15.06
CA VAL A 167 -29.84 25.76 -13.91
C VAL A 167 -29.57 27.24 -14.19
N THR A 168 -29.76 28.09 -13.16
CA THR A 168 -29.44 29.52 -13.22
C THR A 168 -28.10 29.81 -12.54
N PRO A 169 -27.39 30.91 -12.88
CA PRO A 169 -26.15 31.28 -12.20
C PRO A 169 -26.30 31.40 -10.67
N ARG A 170 -27.48 31.83 -10.20
CA ARG A 170 -27.80 31.95 -8.77
C ARG A 170 -27.89 30.59 -8.07
N THR A 171 -28.62 29.64 -8.65
CA THR A 171 -28.79 28.29 -8.07
C THR A 171 -27.50 27.50 -8.12
N LEU A 172 -26.72 27.65 -9.20
CA LEU A 172 -25.37 27.10 -9.29
C LEU A 172 -24.43 27.70 -8.22
N ALA A 173 -24.43 29.02 -8.04
CA ALA A 173 -23.59 29.67 -7.04
C ALA A 173 -23.91 29.20 -5.61
N GLN A 174 -25.19 29.01 -5.28
CA GLN A 174 -25.61 28.46 -3.98
C GLN A 174 -25.15 27.01 -3.79
N ARG A 175 -25.30 26.17 -4.82
CA ARG A 175 -24.81 24.78 -4.81
C ARG A 175 -23.30 24.72 -4.56
N LEU A 176 -22.53 25.53 -5.29
CA LEU A 176 -21.08 25.62 -5.15
C LEU A 176 -20.64 26.17 -3.79
N ALA A 177 -21.36 27.17 -3.26
CA ALA A 177 -21.11 27.71 -1.93
C ALA A 177 -21.35 26.66 -0.83
N GLY A 178 -22.37 25.80 -0.99
CA GLY A 178 -22.61 24.67 -0.09
C GLY A 178 -21.43 23.68 -0.06
N TRP A 179 -20.86 23.36 -1.23
CA TRP A 179 -19.68 22.49 -1.33
C TRP A 179 -18.44 23.12 -0.72
N ALA A 180 -18.20 24.41 -1.01
CA ALA A 180 -17.11 25.17 -0.41
C ALA A 180 -17.24 25.25 1.11
N GLY A 181 -18.45 25.50 1.62
CA GLY A 181 -18.74 25.52 3.05
C GLY A 181 -18.50 24.16 3.72
N ALA A 182 -18.93 23.06 3.09
CA ALA A 182 -18.68 21.71 3.60
C ALA A 182 -17.19 21.39 3.69
N LEU A 183 -16.40 21.81 2.71
CA LEU A 183 -14.95 21.64 2.72
C LEU A 183 -14.29 22.51 3.81
N LEU A 184 -14.66 23.78 3.91
CA LEU A 184 -14.16 24.71 4.93
C LEU A 184 -14.58 24.31 6.36
N GLY A 185 -15.68 23.57 6.50
CA GLY A 185 -16.12 22.99 7.77
C GLY A 185 -15.26 21.82 8.26
N ARG A 186 -14.42 21.23 7.40
CA ARG A 186 -13.48 20.17 7.79
C ARG A 186 -12.21 20.77 8.35
N ARG A 187 -11.70 20.17 9.43
CA ARG A 187 -10.40 20.53 10.03
C ARG A 187 -9.38 19.44 9.81
N ILE A 188 -8.13 19.85 9.60
CA ILE A 188 -6.97 18.98 9.72
C ILE A 188 -6.47 19.10 11.16
N THR A 189 -6.40 17.98 11.88
CA THR A 189 -5.91 17.92 13.26
C THR A 189 -4.64 17.09 13.34
N GLY A 190 -3.58 17.66 13.93
CA GLY A 190 -2.42 16.90 14.39
C GLY A 190 -2.74 16.13 15.67
N GLY A 191 -2.11 14.97 15.87
CA GLY A 191 -2.22 14.18 17.09
C GLY A 191 -0.90 13.44 17.39
N GLY A 192 -0.65 13.17 18.67
CA GLY A 192 0.58 12.51 19.12
C GLY A 192 1.82 13.36 18.83
N LEU A 193 2.65 12.90 17.89
CA LEU A 193 3.88 13.59 17.48
C LEU A 193 3.62 14.73 16.48
N ALA A 194 2.51 14.69 15.75
CA ALA A 194 2.20 15.67 14.71
C ALA A 194 1.54 16.91 15.33
N THR A 195 2.10 18.08 15.08
CA THR A 195 1.57 19.38 15.50
C THR A 195 1.19 20.23 14.28
N GLY A 196 0.36 21.24 14.49
CA GLY A 196 -0.20 22.07 13.42
C GLY A 196 -1.61 21.63 13.01
N GLY A 197 -1.95 21.84 11.74
CA GLY A 197 -3.32 21.68 11.24
C GLY A 197 -4.09 22.99 11.25
N GLY A 198 -5.42 22.94 11.10
CA GLY A 198 -6.27 24.12 10.93
C GLY A 198 -7.47 23.84 10.04
N ASP A 199 -8.13 24.90 9.57
CA ASP A 199 -9.13 24.81 8.49
C ASP A 199 -8.47 24.64 7.11
N LEU A 200 -9.28 24.49 6.07
CA LEU A 200 -8.84 24.34 4.68
C LEU A 200 -8.88 25.66 3.89
N THR A 201 -8.79 26.81 4.56
CA THR A 201 -8.77 28.12 3.88
C THR A 201 -7.44 28.43 3.18
N ALA A 202 -6.38 27.72 3.55
CA ALA A 202 -5.05 27.82 2.97
C ALA A 202 -4.30 26.49 3.11
N ASP A 203 -3.17 26.35 2.40
CA ASP A 203 -2.27 25.20 2.55
C ASP A 203 -1.86 25.00 4.02
N ARG A 204 -1.92 23.75 4.48
CA ARG A 204 -1.63 23.38 5.87
C ARG A 204 -0.35 22.57 5.96
N THR A 205 0.57 23.02 6.80
CA THR A 205 1.77 22.26 7.18
C THR A 205 1.50 21.49 8.46
N ILE A 206 1.83 20.19 8.45
CA ILE A 206 1.89 19.34 9.64
C ILE A 206 3.34 19.12 10.00
N THR A 207 3.71 19.47 11.23
CA THR A 207 5.08 19.44 11.71
C THR A 207 5.27 18.30 12.70
N VAL A 208 6.28 17.48 12.48
CA VAL A 208 6.75 16.50 13.45
C VAL A 208 8.08 17.02 14.03
N PRO A 209 8.08 17.58 15.24
CA PRO A 209 9.30 18.14 15.82
C PRO A 209 10.30 17.02 16.14
N ALA A 210 11.52 17.18 15.67
CA ALA A 210 12.63 16.29 16.02
C ALA A 210 13.10 16.58 17.45
N ALA A 211 13.42 15.53 18.20
CA ALA A 211 14.15 15.63 19.45
C ALA A 211 15.60 16.03 19.18
N SER A 212 16.16 16.88 20.03
CA SER A 212 17.60 17.09 20.13
C SER A 212 18.28 15.90 20.83
N ALA A 213 19.61 15.79 20.75
CA ALA A 213 20.33 14.74 21.45
C ALA A 213 20.13 14.78 22.98
N VAL A 214 20.10 15.98 23.56
CA VAL A 214 19.85 16.18 25.00
C VAL A 214 18.43 15.72 25.39
N GLU A 215 17.43 16.02 24.57
CA GLU A 215 16.05 15.57 24.82
C GLU A 215 15.90 14.06 24.66
N ALA A 216 16.58 13.46 23.68
CA ALA A 216 16.61 12.02 23.48
C ALA A 216 17.29 11.30 24.67
N ASP A 217 18.40 11.84 25.18
CA ASP A 217 19.11 11.31 26.35
C ASP A 217 18.26 11.43 27.63
N ALA A 218 17.50 12.52 27.77
CA ALA A 218 16.60 12.70 28.91
C ALA A 218 15.40 11.75 28.91
N ALA A 219 14.95 11.32 27.72
CA ALA A 219 13.85 10.37 27.52
C ALA A 219 12.53 10.74 28.24
N THR A 220 12.24 12.04 28.40
CA THR A 220 11.05 12.53 29.14
C THR A 220 9.92 13.02 28.23
N LEU A 221 10.20 13.37 26.97
CA LEU A 221 9.23 13.95 26.05
C LEU A 221 8.59 12.89 25.17
N ALA A 222 7.26 12.77 25.22
CA ALA A 222 6.47 11.90 24.33
C ALA A 222 6.01 12.61 23.03
N THR A 223 6.38 13.87 22.85
CA THR A 223 5.84 14.75 21.79
C THR A 223 6.81 15.00 20.63
N LYS A 224 7.99 14.37 20.64
CA LYS A 224 9.04 14.58 19.63
C LYS A 224 9.53 13.27 19.03
N ALA A 225 9.88 13.30 17.74
CA ALA A 225 10.41 12.15 17.04
C ALA A 225 11.93 12.02 17.22
N LEU A 226 12.40 10.79 17.44
CA LEU A 226 13.83 10.49 17.41
C LEU A 226 14.34 10.46 15.96
N THR A 227 15.48 11.10 15.73
CA THR A 227 16.22 11.10 14.46
C THR A 227 17.60 10.47 14.64
N PRO A 228 18.29 10.05 13.57
CA PRO A 228 19.66 9.54 13.67
C PRO A 228 20.63 10.49 14.39
N ALA A 229 20.49 11.81 14.19
CA ALA A 229 21.29 12.81 14.90
C ALA A 229 20.97 12.90 16.40
N SER A 230 19.71 12.68 16.78
CA SER A 230 19.28 12.75 18.19
C SER A 230 19.76 11.56 19.03
N ILE A 231 20.04 10.41 18.43
CA ILE A 231 20.44 9.19 19.16
C ILE A 231 21.95 8.99 19.20
N VAL A 232 22.75 9.96 18.75
CA VAL A 232 24.22 9.84 18.65
C VAL A 232 24.88 9.53 20.00
N ASN A 233 24.42 10.18 21.08
CA ASN A 233 24.94 9.98 22.42
C ASN A 233 24.53 8.62 22.99
N VAL A 234 23.30 8.18 22.73
CA VAL A 234 22.83 6.83 23.09
C VAL A 234 23.69 5.78 22.39
N LEU A 235 23.94 5.90 21.08
CA LEU A 235 24.82 4.99 20.34
C LEU A 235 26.25 4.99 20.92
N ALA A 236 26.81 6.17 21.21
CA ALA A 236 28.12 6.29 21.82
C ALA A 236 28.16 5.62 23.22
N SER A 237 27.11 5.76 24.01
CA SER A 237 27.01 5.14 25.35
C SER A 237 26.93 3.61 25.27
N ILE A 238 26.21 3.07 24.29
CA ILE A 238 26.12 1.63 24.05
C ILE A 238 27.48 1.09 23.59
N ALA A 239 28.13 1.79 22.64
CA ALA A 239 29.47 1.45 22.18
C ALA A 239 30.51 1.54 23.31
N ALA A 240 30.36 2.47 24.27
CA ALA A 240 31.23 2.55 25.44
C ALA A 240 30.95 1.43 26.46
N ARG A 241 29.69 0.99 26.60
CA ARG A 241 29.27 -0.09 27.50
C ARG A 241 29.66 -1.48 27.02
N VAL A 242 29.81 -1.67 25.72
CA VAL A 242 30.45 -2.87 25.14
C VAL A 242 31.89 -2.48 24.81
N PRO A 243 32.83 -2.54 25.78
CA PRO A 243 34.20 -2.16 25.53
C PRO A 243 34.87 -3.19 24.63
N LEU A 244 34.70 -3.03 23.32
CA LEU A 244 35.37 -3.80 22.27
C LEU A 244 36.89 -3.56 22.28
N THR A 245 37.34 -2.55 23.04
CA THR A 245 38.75 -2.24 23.31
C THR A 245 39.34 -3.04 24.47
N ARG A 246 38.53 -3.72 25.30
CA ARG A 246 39.05 -4.64 26.30
C ARG A 246 39.60 -5.88 25.62
N ARG A 247 40.75 -6.34 26.11
CA ARG A 247 41.45 -7.54 25.65
C ARG A 247 41.62 -8.51 26.81
N ILE A 248 41.63 -9.79 26.50
CA ILE A 248 42.06 -10.83 27.42
C ILE A 248 43.54 -11.05 27.14
N ASP A 249 44.37 -10.66 28.11
CA ASP A 249 45.80 -10.92 28.10
C ASP A 249 46.07 -12.20 28.89
N THR A 250 46.57 -13.21 28.18
CA THR A 250 47.01 -14.46 28.78
C THR A 250 48.53 -14.53 28.73
N ASP A 251 49.13 -15.08 29.78
CA ASP A 251 50.57 -15.35 29.85
C ASP A 251 50.81 -16.64 30.64
N GLY A 252 52.02 -17.19 30.51
CA GLY A 252 52.45 -18.41 31.17
C GLY A 252 51.65 -19.64 30.71
N LEU A 253 50.72 -20.09 31.54
CA LEU A 253 49.98 -21.33 31.35
C LEU A 253 48.80 -21.21 30.39
N ALA A 254 48.16 -20.03 30.36
CA ALA A 254 47.01 -19.78 29.52
C ALA A 254 47.47 -19.30 28.13
N LEU A 255 46.98 -19.97 27.09
CA LEU A 255 47.24 -19.63 25.69
C LEU A 255 45.95 -19.15 25.03
N GLY A 256 46.03 -18.12 24.20
CA GLY A 256 44.90 -17.55 23.46
C GLY A 256 44.63 -16.10 23.86
N GLY A 257 43.35 -15.74 23.95
CA GLY A 257 42.92 -14.37 24.29
C GLY A 257 42.84 -13.42 23.09
N GLY A 258 43.09 -12.13 23.33
CA GLY A 258 42.97 -11.05 22.34
C GLY A 258 41.71 -10.19 22.51
N THR A 259 41.30 -9.50 21.44
CA THR A 259 40.20 -8.50 21.46
C THR A 259 38.82 -9.14 21.59
N LEU A 260 37.90 -8.55 22.35
CA LEU A 260 36.56 -9.11 22.57
C LEU A 260 35.57 -8.90 21.40
N VAL A 261 36.07 -8.83 20.16
CA VAL A 261 35.25 -8.67 18.95
C VAL A 261 34.55 -9.98 18.55
N THR A 262 35.12 -11.11 18.96
CA THR A 262 34.60 -12.47 18.71
C THR A 262 34.80 -13.34 19.94
N ASP A 263 34.05 -14.45 20.02
CA ASP A 263 34.20 -15.45 21.08
C ASP A 263 35.66 -15.91 21.21
N LYS A 264 36.13 -16.03 22.46
CA LYS A 264 37.51 -16.42 22.77
C LYS A 264 37.56 -17.75 23.47
N THR A 265 38.45 -18.60 22.97
CA THR A 265 38.88 -19.81 23.67
C THR A 265 40.21 -19.54 24.33
N ILE A 266 40.31 -19.85 25.63
CA ILE A 266 41.56 -19.87 26.38
C ILE A 266 41.90 -21.33 26.63
N SER A 267 43.09 -21.74 26.22
CA SER A 267 43.57 -23.11 26.34
C SER A 267 44.65 -23.21 27.41
N VAL A 268 44.64 -24.31 28.15
CA VAL A 268 45.72 -24.71 29.06
C VAL A 268 46.19 -26.09 28.60
N PRO A 269 47.33 -26.17 27.89
CA PRO A 269 47.80 -27.43 27.35
C PRO A 269 48.27 -28.37 28.47
N PRO A 270 47.93 -29.67 28.44
CA PRO A 270 48.47 -30.63 29.38
C PRO A 270 49.95 -30.92 29.09
N ALA A 271 50.73 -31.19 30.12
CA ALA A 271 52.12 -31.61 30.01
C ALA A 271 52.20 -33.03 29.44
N THR A 272 53.06 -33.23 28.44
CA THR A 272 53.43 -34.58 27.97
C THR A 272 54.31 -35.29 29.02
N PRO A 273 54.37 -36.63 29.03
CA PRO A 273 55.28 -37.37 29.90
C PRO A 273 56.75 -36.96 29.74
N GLU A 274 57.17 -36.62 28.52
CA GLU A 274 58.53 -36.15 28.22
C GLU A 274 58.79 -34.77 28.83
N GLN A 275 57.83 -33.84 28.72
CA GLN A 275 57.92 -32.53 29.37
C GLN A 275 57.92 -32.65 30.90
N LEU A 276 57.13 -33.58 31.45
CA LEU A 276 57.11 -33.86 32.88
C LEU A 276 58.46 -34.45 33.34
N LEU A 277 59.01 -35.39 32.58
CA LEU A 277 60.31 -36.01 32.89
C LEU A 277 61.44 -34.97 32.85
N ALA A 278 61.45 -34.09 31.84
CA ALA A 278 62.44 -33.02 31.73
C ALA A 278 62.28 -31.95 32.83
N ALA A 279 61.06 -31.72 33.30
CA ALA A 279 60.74 -30.73 34.34
C ALA A 279 61.20 -29.29 34.02
N MET A 280 61.21 -28.92 32.72
CA MET A 280 61.68 -27.59 32.26
C MET A 280 60.57 -26.70 31.70
N ALA A 281 59.40 -27.24 31.37
CA ALA A 281 58.33 -26.48 30.73
C ALA A 281 57.52 -25.66 31.76
N SER A 282 57.35 -24.36 31.50
CA SER A 282 56.60 -23.42 32.35
C SER A 282 55.20 -23.07 31.84
N ASN A 283 54.81 -23.64 30.70
CA ASN A 283 53.62 -23.27 29.94
C ASN A 283 52.65 -24.45 29.72
N VAL A 284 52.76 -25.50 30.53
CA VAL A 284 51.91 -26.70 30.46
C VAL A 284 51.44 -27.13 31.86
N ALA A 285 50.25 -27.70 31.95
CA ALA A 285 49.67 -28.17 33.21
C ALA A 285 49.94 -29.66 33.42
N VAL A 286 50.46 -30.03 34.59
CA VAL A 286 50.58 -31.45 34.95
C VAL A 286 49.19 -32.04 35.18
N THR A 287 48.90 -33.17 34.53
CA THR A 287 47.65 -33.93 34.67
C THR A 287 47.93 -35.35 35.17
N PRO A 288 46.93 -36.09 35.67
CA PRO A 288 47.13 -37.50 36.02
C PRO A 288 47.71 -38.33 34.86
N ALA A 289 47.30 -38.06 33.62
CA ALA A 289 47.84 -38.72 32.42
C ALA A 289 49.32 -38.40 32.16
N SER A 290 49.78 -37.22 32.58
CA SER A 290 51.19 -36.82 32.45
C SER A 290 52.13 -37.76 33.22
N PHE A 291 51.70 -38.30 34.37
CA PHE A 291 52.45 -39.30 35.14
C PHE A 291 52.39 -40.69 34.54
N GLY A 292 51.28 -41.05 33.89
CA GLY A 292 51.06 -42.40 33.36
C GLY A 292 52.08 -42.85 32.30
N GLY A 293 52.74 -41.91 31.62
CA GLY A 293 53.78 -42.20 30.63
C GLY A 293 55.22 -42.19 31.16
N LEU A 294 55.45 -41.91 32.44
CA LEU A 294 56.79 -42.01 33.02
C LEU A 294 57.23 -43.49 33.03
N ALA A 295 58.48 -43.78 32.68
CA ALA A 295 58.98 -45.15 32.66
C ALA A 295 58.90 -45.79 34.05
N HIS A 296 58.25 -46.94 34.15
CA HIS A 296 58.13 -47.69 35.39
C HIS A 296 57.93 -49.18 35.11
N LEU A 297 58.27 -50.01 36.09
CA LEU A 297 57.94 -51.42 36.16
C LEU A 297 57.50 -51.73 37.59
N LEU A 298 56.22 -52.06 37.77
CA LEU A 298 55.65 -52.40 39.07
C LEU A 298 55.57 -53.92 39.23
N ASP A 299 56.71 -54.53 39.54
CA ASP A 299 56.84 -55.97 39.82
C ASP A 299 57.65 -56.20 41.11
N THR A 300 57.87 -57.45 41.49
CA THR A 300 58.64 -57.92 42.65
C THR A 300 60.05 -57.33 42.69
N SER A 301 60.66 -57.16 41.51
CA SER A 301 61.79 -56.25 41.28
C SER A 301 61.35 -55.24 40.23
N GLY A 302 61.40 -53.97 40.57
CA GLY A 302 60.76 -52.92 39.78
C GLY A 302 61.43 -51.58 39.93
N TYR A 303 60.90 -50.60 39.21
CA TYR A 303 61.37 -49.23 39.27
C TYR A 303 60.27 -48.22 38.98
N TYR A 304 60.48 -46.99 39.41
CA TYR A 304 59.66 -45.86 39.06
C TYR A 304 60.55 -44.64 38.78
N THR A 305 60.36 -44.01 37.63
CA THR A 305 61.05 -42.76 37.27
C THR A 305 60.21 -41.56 37.70
N LEU A 306 60.80 -40.67 38.47
CA LEU A 306 60.22 -39.43 38.94
C LEU A 306 60.50 -38.28 37.95
N PRO A 307 59.65 -37.24 37.93
CA PRO A 307 59.96 -35.99 37.22
C PRO A 307 61.35 -35.45 37.60
N GLY A 308 62.11 -34.96 36.62
CA GLY A 308 63.51 -34.54 36.82
C GLY A 308 64.53 -35.68 36.67
N GLY A 309 64.10 -36.90 36.34
CA GLY A 309 64.97 -38.00 35.95
C GLY A 309 65.47 -38.89 37.10
N LEU A 310 65.07 -38.63 38.35
CA LEU A 310 65.41 -39.48 39.48
C LEU A 310 64.67 -40.83 39.35
N ILE A 311 65.39 -41.94 39.44
CA ILE A 311 64.88 -43.29 39.35
C ILE A 311 65.03 -43.97 40.71
N VAL A 312 63.93 -44.52 41.21
CA VAL A 312 63.92 -45.40 42.39
C VAL A 312 63.69 -46.82 41.90
N GLN A 313 64.58 -47.75 42.27
CA GLN A 313 64.44 -49.16 41.93
C GLN A 313 64.49 -50.02 43.19
N TRP A 314 63.75 -51.12 43.18
CA TRP A 314 63.80 -52.15 44.21
C TRP A 314 64.07 -53.50 43.56
N VAL A 315 64.89 -54.32 44.22
CA VAL A 315 65.21 -55.66 43.75
C VAL A 315 64.98 -56.65 44.89
N SER A 316 64.22 -57.69 44.58
CA SER A 316 64.03 -58.84 45.45
C SER A 316 64.80 -60.01 44.87
N TYR A 317 65.95 -60.32 45.46
CA TYR A 317 66.72 -61.51 45.15
C TYR A 317 66.35 -62.61 46.13
N ARG A 318 65.98 -63.79 45.63
CA ARG A 318 65.58 -64.95 46.44
C ARG A 318 66.41 -66.15 46.03
N ALA A 319 67.36 -66.49 46.88
CA ALA A 319 68.20 -67.67 46.75
C ALA A 319 68.80 -67.98 48.12
N LEU A 320 69.02 -69.25 48.41
CA LEU A 320 69.78 -69.65 49.58
C LEU A 320 71.24 -69.21 49.39
N LEU A 321 71.71 -68.33 50.27
CA LEU A 321 73.07 -67.81 50.27
C LEU A 321 73.77 -68.31 51.54
N ALA A 322 74.68 -69.27 51.36
CA ALA A 322 75.48 -69.86 52.43
C ALA A 322 76.97 -69.62 52.19
N GLU A 323 77.78 -69.64 53.25
CA GLU A 323 79.24 -69.48 53.21
C GLU A 323 79.73 -68.09 52.74
N GLU A 324 79.08 -67.02 53.24
CA GLU A 324 79.48 -65.61 52.99
C GLU A 324 79.69 -65.24 51.51
N PRO A 325 78.75 -65.56 50.61
CA PRO A 325 78.96 -65.34 49.19
C PRO A 325 78.91 -63.84 48.85
N SER A 326 79.56 -63.48 47.76
CA SER A 326 79.34 -62.20 47.08
C SER A 326 78.43 -62.43 45.88
N VAL A 327 77.35 -61.65 45.79
CA VAL A 327 76.31 -61.78 44.78
C VAL A 327 76.17 -60.47 44.02
N THR A 328 76.15 -60.54 42.69
CA THR A 328 75.83 -59.38 41.85
C THR A 328 74.32 -59.26 41.72
N LEU A 329 73.77 -58.15 42.20
CA LEU A 329 72.36 -57.83 42.04
C LEU A 329 72.20 -56.90 40.83
N ASN A 330 71.49 -57.38 39.81
CA ASN A 330 71.17 -56.59 38.61
C ASN A 330 69.96 -55.71 38.87
N TYR A 331 70.00 -54.47 38.38
CA TYR A 331 68.88 -53.56 38.47
C TYR A 331 67.88 -53.80 37.32
N PRO A 332 66.58 -53.56 37.54
CA PRO A 332 65.55 -53.67 36.51
C PRO A 332 65.79 -52.75 35.31
N THR A 333 66.38 -51.57 35.53
CA THR A 333 66.86 -50.66 34.48
C THR A 333 68.23 -50.07 34.82
N THR A 334 68.98 -49.65 33.80
CA THR A 334 70.24 -48.94 33.97
C THR A 334 69.99 -47.47 34.33
N PHE A 335 70.70 -46.95 35.34
CA PHE A 335 70.73 -45.51 35.61
C PHE A 335 71.47 -44.78 34.49
N PRO A 336 70.86 -43.76 33.85
CA PRO A 336 71.49 -43.04 32.74
C PRO A 336 72.84 -42.38 33.08
N ASN A 337 73.01 -41.87 34.29
CA ASN A 337 74.22 -41.15 34.71
C ASN A 337 74.98 -41.90 35.81
N ARG A 338 74.35 -42.11 36.97
CA ARG A 338 74.99 -42.77 38.12
C ARG A 338 73.99 -43.29 39.14
N CYS A 339 74.40 -44.33 39.87
CA CYS A 339 73.75 -44.70 41.13
C CYS A 339 74.18 -43.71 42.23
N LEU A 340 73.22 -43.13 42.95
CA LEU A 340 73.47 -42.22 44.07
C LEU A 340 73.67 -42.98 45.38
N PHE A 341 72.81 -43.97 45.61
CA PHE A 341 72.76 -44.69 46.87
C PHE A 341 72.12 -46.07 46.68
N ALA A 342 72.61 -47.04 47.42
CA ALA A 342 72.05 -48.38 47.49
C ALA A 342 71.97 -48.82 48.97
N LEU A 343 70.90 -49.51 49.32
CA LEU A 343 70.67 -50.09 50.64
C LEU A 343 70.24 -51.53 50.50
N THR A 344 70.93 -52.41 51.21
CA THR A 344 70.66 -53.84 51.23
C THR A 344 70.09 -54.25 52.58
N CYS A 345 69.13 -55.15 52.56
CA CYS A 345 68.56 -55.79 53.73
C CYS A 345 68.53 -57.31 53.50
N PRO A 346 69.08 -58.12 54.42
CA PRO A 346 68.96 -59.57 54.31
C PRO A 346 67.49 -59.99 54.39
N TYR A 347 67.11 -60.98 53.59
CA TYR A 347 65.79 -61.60 53.64
C TYR A 347 65.90 -63.00 54.23
N ILE A 348 65.01 -63.31 55.17
CA ILE A 348 64.82 -64.63 55.76
C ILE A 348 63.38 -65.06 55.51
N ALA A 349 63.18 -66.31 55.08
CA ALA A 349 61.86 -66.85 54.76
C ALA A 349 61.07 -67.24 56.02
N ALA A 350 61.78 -67.57 57.09
CA ALA A 350 61.21 -67.88 58.41
C ALA A 350 62.15 -67.39 59.52
N ALA A 351 61.63 -67.21 60.74
CA ALA A 351 62.47 -66.89 61.88
C ALA A 351 63.35 -68.09 62.25
N GLY A 352 64.61 -67.82 62.56
CA GLY A 352 65.57 -68.83 62.98
C GLY A 352 66.71 -68.19 63.75
N ASN A 353 67.21 -68.92 64.75
CA ASN A 353 68.44 -68.57 65.48
C ASN A 353 69.72 -68.85 64.67
N GLU A 354 69.58 -69.41 63.46
CA GLU A 354 70.65 -69.78 62.51
C GLU A 354 70.70 -68.82 61.30
N LEU A 355 69.97 -67.70 61.33
CA LEU A 355 69.78 -66.80 60.19
C LEU A 355 70.31 -65.39 60.48
N ASP A 356 71.56 -65.31 60.95
CA ASP A 356 72.22 -64.08 61.43
C ASP A 356 73.29 -63.56 60.45
N GLY A 357 72.89 -63.36 59.19
CA GLY A 357 73.74 -62.79 58.15
C GLY A 357 73.38 -61.33 57.87
N TRP A 358 74.37 -60.44 57.82
CA TRP A 358 74.19 -59.07 57.33
C TRP A 358 74.73 -58.90 55.91
N THR A 359 74.16 -57.95 55.18
CA THR A 359 74.53 -57.64 53.79
C THR A 359 75.26 -56.31 53.72
N GLN A 360 76.36 -56.26 52.97
CA GLN A 360 77.15 -55.06 52.74
C GLN A 360 77.37 -54.85 51.25
N ILE A 361 77.30 -53.59 50.81
CA ILE A 361 77.63 -53.23 49.43
C ILE A 361 79.15 -53.15 49.31
N VAL A 362 79.69 -53.83 48.30
CA VAL A 362 81.13 -53.87 48.02
C VAL A 362 81.46 -52.81 46.98
N GLY A 363 82.28 -51.83 47.38
CA GLY A 363 82.67 -50.72 46.52
C GLY A 363 81.52 -49.77 46.18
N ASN A 364 81.70 -48.97 45.12
CA ASN A 364 80.66 -48.05 44.65
C ASN A 364 79.65 -48.80 43.77
N PRO A 365 78.33 -48.67 44.02
CA PRO A 365 77.31 -49.23 43.16
C PRO A 365 77.46 -48.76 41.70
N GLY A 366 77.37 -49.70 40.75
CA GLY A 366 77.37 -49.39 39.33
C GLY A 366 76.03 -48.84 38.85
N THR A 367 75.93 -48.47 37.57
CA THR A 367 74.69 -47.97 36.96
C THR A 367 73.67 -49.08 36.65
N ALA A 368 74.11 -50.33 36.47
CA ALA A 368 73.25 -51.46 36.12
C ALA A 368 73.20 -52.57 37.20
N SER A 369 74.13 -52.56 38.15
CA SER A 369 74.23 -53.58 39.19
C SER A 369 75.09 -53.12 40.37
N CYS A 370 74.94 -53.77 41.52
CA CYS A 370 75.90 -53.67 42.62
C CYS A 370 76.35 -55.06 43.08
N LEU A 371 77.55 -55.12 43.67
CA LEU A 371 78.06 -56.31 44.33
C LEU A 371 77.68 -56.24 45.81
N VAL A 372 77.04 -57.29 46.32
CA VAL A 372 76.66 -57.39 47.72
C VAL A 372 77.35 -58.60 48.34
N GLN A 373 78.05 -58.37 49.43
CA GLN A 373 78.67 -59.42 50.24
C GLN A 373 77.78 -59.72 51.44
N VAL A 374 77.57 -61.02 51.70
CA VAL A 374 76.96 -61.50 52.93
C VAL A 374 78.07 -61.81 53.92
N GLN A 375 77.91 -61.40 55.18
CA GLN A 375 78.87 -61.68 56.25
C GLN A 375 78.13 -62.04 57.54
N ALA A 376 78.74 -62.89 58.37
CA ALA A 376 78.22 -63.32 59.66
C ALA A 376 79.34 -63.32 60.73
N ASP A 377 78.97 -63.28 62.02
CA ASP A 377 79.92 -63.11 63.13
C ASP A 377 80.65 -64.43 63.50
N ASP A 378 79.94 -65.55 63.55
CA ASP A 378 80.47 -66.85 63.96
C ASP A 378 80.49 -67.88 62.82
N ARG A 379 81.21 -69.00 62.99
CA ARG A 379 81.50 -69.98 61.90
C ARG A 379 80.44 -71.05 61.69
N ASP A 380 79.34 -71.01 62.44
CA ASP A 380 78.34 -72.08 62.44
C ASP A 380 77.05 -71.62 61.70
N GLN A 381 76.83 -72.15 60.49
CA GLN A 381 75.60 -72.02 59.69
C GLN A 381 75.18 -70.60 59.28
N ARG A 382 76.04 -69.94 58.50
CA ARG A 382 75.87 -68.58 57.96
C ARG A 382 74.96 -68.55 56.72
N ARG A 383 73.63 -68.54 56.88
CA ARG A 383 72.72 -68.51 55.73
C ARG A 383 71.66 -67.41 55.78
N ILE A 384 71.33 -66.87 54.61
CA ILE A 384 70.15 -66.03 54.38
C ILE A 384 69.38 -66.55 53.16
N ASP A 385 68.09 -66.25 53.07
CA ASP A 385 67.20 -66.75 52.00
C ASP A 385 67.04 -65.76 50.82
N GLY A 386 67.73 -64.63 50.89
CA GLY A 386 67.75 -63.64 49.83
C GLY A 386 68.21 -62.27 50.30
N ILE A 387 68.09 -61.29 49.40
CA ILE A 387 68.46 -59.90 49.64
C ILE A 387 67.37 -59.02 49.06
N ASN A 388 66.93 -58.02 49.82
CA ASN A 388 66.16 -56.89 49.31
C ASN A 388 67.11 -55.71 49.12
N LEU A 389 67.07 -55.10 47.94
CA LEU A 389 67.86 -53.94 47.60
C LEU A 389 66.92 -52.79 47.25
N LEU A 390 67.14 -51.63 47.86
CA LEU A 390 66.58 -50.35 47.43
C LEU A 390 67.72 -49.51 46.86
N VAL A 391 67.56 -49.02 45.63
CA VAL A 391 68.60 -48.27 44.95
C VAL A 391 68.02 -47.04 44.28
N ILE A 392 68.72 -45.92 44.39
CA ILE A 392 68.31 -44.62 43.87
C ILE A 392 69.44 -44.06 42.99
N GLY A 393 69.09 -43.55 41.83
CA GLY A 393 70.02 -42.98 40.86
C GLY A 393 69.29 -42.17 39.79
N TYR A 394 70.02 -41.69 38.79
CA TYR A 394 69.47 -40.91 37.67
C TYR A 394 70.38 -41.00 36.45
#